data_AF-A0A2I0K608-F1
#
_entry.id   AF-A0A2I0K608-F1
#
_cell.length_a   1.000
_cell.length_b   1.000
_cell.length_c   1.000
_cell.angle_alpha   90.00
_cell.angle_beta   90.00
_cell.angle_gamma   90.00
#
_symmetry.space_group_name_H-M   'P 1'
#
loop_
_entity.id
_entity.type
_entity.pdbx_description
1 polymer ?
#
loop_
_entity_poly.entity_id
_entity_poly.type
_entity_poly.pdbx_seq_one_letter_code
_entity_poly.pdbx_strand_id
1 'polypeptide(L)'
;MPLCEYGQILALLNEIPATSRKYQFAMAMADRILDDNSRNGHVKLLHINRTALASAFARTSTLLYCSLNLTQQQADRDGMMTSSGWPERILRSLPMGNYIASSVKGISAVIRYVGNACTASGGLTQLNGGGRQSSSHDIDGVADHLELAAEKLAQELLWITGRMRDYGAVEEALEQWSFSSALASASLEASPRVQGFIIKISALLFGELMRDHHQTEAAYSREVKVGILMLWLPLCCHASNGLSYPILTGLEKVEVERAMDQVISSLPQPDQELVLTTWFHDFTTSASDWPNLQVSYDRWCHCTRKLV
;
A
#
# COMPACT_ATOMS: atom_id res chain seq x y z
N MET A 1 12.61 26.94 -8.18
CA MET A 1 13.51 26.54 -7.08
C MET A 1 12.84 25.72 -5.97
N PRO A 2 11.68 26.09 -5.37
CA PRO A 2 11.16 25.37 -4.19
C PRO A 2 10.63 23.94 -4.43
N LEU A 3 10.24 23.57 -5.67
CA LEU A 3 9.87 22.18 -6.01
C LEU A 3 11.01 21.19 -5.79
N CYS A 4 12.25 21.63 -6.04
CA CYS A 4 13.41 20.74 -6.07
C CYS A 4 13.84 20.32 -4.66
N GLU A 5 13.87 21.29 -3.73
CA GLU A 5 14.40 21.06 -2.38
C GLU A 5 13.51 20.14 -1.55
N TYR A 6 12.19 20.35 -1.56
CA TYR A 6 11.27 19.52 -0.78
C TYR A 6 11.17 18.08 -1.32
N GLY A 7 11.05 17.92 -2.64
CA GLY A 7 11.06 16.60 -3.27
C GLY A 7 12.37 15.84 -3.03
N GLN A 8 13.52 16.54 -3.01
CA GLN A 8 14.82 15.97 -2.68
C GLN A 8 14.91 15.49 -1.23
N ILE A 9 14.39 16.26 -0.26
CA ILE A 9 14.38 15.84 1.15
C ILE A 9 13.58 14.55 1.30
N LEU A 10 12.39 14.46 0.68
CA LEU A 10 11.59 13.24 0.69
C LEU A 10 12.31 12.07 0.00
N ALA A 11 13.13 12.33 -1.02
CA ALA A 11 13.95 11.30 -1.65
C ALA A 11 15.03 10.77 -0.72
N LEU A 12 15.74 11.67 -0.05
CA LEU A 12 16.80 11.33 0.92
C LEU A 12 16.27 10.58 2.14
N LEU A 13 15.01 10.81 2.55
CA LEU A 13 14.40 10.07 3.66
C LEU A 13 14.44 8.56 3.43
N ASN A 14 14.14 8.10 2.22
CA ASN A 14 14.13 6.68 1.90
C ASN A 14 15.54 6.07 1.98
N GLU A 15 16.59 6.85 1.73
CA GLU A 15 18.01 6.43 1.76
C GLU A 15 18.60 6.41 3.17
N ILE A 16 18.16 7.30 4.05
CA ILE A 16 18.72 7.41 5.41
C ILE A 16 18.13 6.32 6.30
N PRO A 17 18.93 5.51 7.03
CA PRO A 17 18.42 4.52 7.98
C PRO A 17 17.54 5.16 9.06
N ALA A 18 16.42 4.53 9.42
CA ALA A 18 15.47 5.06 10.42
C ALA A 18 16.10 5.26 11.82
N THR A 19 17.17 4.52 12.13
CA THR A 19 17.94 4.64 13.39
C THR A 19 18.84 5.86 13.44
N SER A 20 19.07 6.52 12.30
CA SER A 20 19.95 7.68 12.22
C SER A 20 19.26 8.94 12.75
N ARG A 21 19.98 9.74 13.56
CA ARG A 21 19.50 11.09 13.94
C ARG A 21 19.26 12.00 12.73
N LYS A 22 19.93 11.75 11.61
CA LYS A 22 19.71 12.48 10.35
C LYS A 22 18.32 12.22 9.77
N TYR A 23 17.76 11.03 9.97
CA TYR A 23 16.41 10.68 9.54
C TYR A 23 15.36 11.54 10.27
N GLN A 24 15.46 11.60 11.60
CA GLN A 24 14.58 12.43 12.42
C GLN A 24 14.69 13.92 12.05
N PHE A 25 15.91 14.40 11.80
CA PHE A 25 16.14 15.77 11.36
C PHE A 25 15.51 16.06 9.99
N ALA A 26 15.68 15.15 9.02
CA ALA A 26 15.09 15.28 7.68
C ALA A 26 13.56 15.23 7.72
N MET A 27 12.97 14.35 8.54
CA MET A 27 11.52 14.27 8.77
C MET A 27 10.97 15.59 9.34
N ALA A 28 11.62 16.12 10.38
CA ALA A 28 11.23 17.39 10.99
C ALA A 28 11.39 18.57 10.02
N MET A 29 12.41 18.54 9.17
CA MET A 29 12.60 19.54 8.11
C MET A 29 11.49 19.46 7.05
N ALA A 30 11.13 18.25 6.61
CA ALA A 30 10.03 18.04 5.67
C ALA A 30 8.70 18.55 6.23
N ASP A 31 8.40 18.23 7.50
CA ASP A 31 7.21 18.72 8.19
C ASP A 31 7.16 20.24 8.27
N ARG A 32 8.27 20.86 8.67
CA ARG A 32 8.35 22.31 8.76
C ARG A 32 8.13 22.99 7.41
N ILE A 33 8.68 22.44 6.33
CA ILE A 33 8.50 23.00 4.98
C ILE A 33 7.03 22.90 4.56
N LEU A 34 6.36 21.78 4.83
CA LEU A 34 4.94 21.62 4.55
C LEU A 34 4.10 22.64 5.33
N ASP A 35 4.37 22.79 6.63
CA ASP A 35 3.71 23.74 7.52
C ASP A 35 3.90 25.18 7.02
N ASP A 36 5.15 25.60 6.76
CA ASP A 36 5.46 26.94 6.30
C ASP A 36 4.80 27.23 4.93
N ASN A 37 4.82 26.27 4.01
CA ASN A 37 4.14 26.41 2.71
C ASN A 37 2.62 26.54 2.86
N SER A 38 2.02 25.81 3.80
CA SER A 38 0.59 25.88 4.06
C SER A 38 0.17 27.19 4.73
N ARG A 39 0.95 27.67 5.70
CA ARG A 39 0.72 28.94 6.43
C ARG A 39 0.80 30.15 5.51
N ASN A 40 1.67 30.10 4.52
CA ASN A 40 1.79 31.18 3.54
C ASN A 40 0.57 31.25 2.59
N GLY A 41 -0.23 30.18 2.49
CA GLY A 41 -1.52 30.14 1.77
C GLY A 41 -1.44 30.37 0.27
N HIS A 42 -0.25 30.55 -0.30
CA HIS A 42 -0.07 30.85 -1.71
C HIS A 42 -0.34 29.59 -2.55
N VAL A 43 -1.28 29.65 -3.50
CA VAL A 43 -1.73 28.50 -4.32
C VAL A 43 -0.56 27.72 -4.93
N LYS A 44 0.48 28.42 -5.41
CA LYS A 44 1.71 27.77 -5.92
C LYS A 44 2.42 26.89 -4.88
N LEU A 45 2.52 27.32 -3.62
CA LEU A 45 3.19 26.55 -2.55
C LEU A 45 2.36 25.32 -2.14
N LEU A 46 1.03 25.46 -2.10
CA LEU A 46 0.13 24.32 -1.87
C LEU A 46 0.24 23.29 -2.99
N HIS A 47 0.29 23.74 -4.26
CA HIS A 47 0.52 22.85 -5.40
C HIS A 47 1.86 22.14 -5.31
N ILE A 48 2.92 22.84 -4.87
CA ILE A 48 4.25 22.25 -4.64
C ILE A 48 4.18 21.13 -3.61
N ASN A 49 3.53 21.36 -2.46
CA ASN A 49 3.33 20.33 -1.44
C ASN A 49 2.62 19.11 -2.02
N ARG A 50 1.51 19.34 -2.74
CA ARG A 50 0.70 18.29 -3.37
C ARG A 50 1.50 17.45 -4.36
N THR A 51 2.20 18.07 -5.31
CA THR A 51 3.03 17.37 -6.30
C THR A 51 4.19 16.59 -5.66
N ALA A 52 4.86 17.19 -4.67
CA ALA A 52 5.99 16.53 -4.03
C ALA A 52 5.55 15.34 -3.15
N LEU A 53 4.45 15.47 -2.43
CA LEU A 53 3.86 14.37 -1.66
C LEU A 53 3.39 13.23 -2.58
N ALA A 54 2.70 13.55 -3.68
CA ALA A 54 2.27 12.55 -4.66
C ALA A 54 3.46 11.80 -5.30
N SER A 55 4.56 12.50 -5.62
CA SER A 55 5.78 11.89 -6.12
C SER A 55 6.47 11.00 -5.07
N ALA A 56 6.50 11.46 -3.81
CA ALA A 56 7.07 10.68 -2.71
C ALA A 56 6.23 9.44 -2.38
N PHE A 57 4.91 9.52 -2.45
CA PHE A 57 4.02 8.37 -2.29
C PHE A 57 4.27 7.32 -3.38
N ALA A 58 4.28 7.71 -4.65
CA ALA A 58 4.55 6.82 -5.77
C ALA A 58 5.90 6.11 -5.64
N ARG A 59 6.95 6.88 -5.33
CA ARG A 59 8.31 6.36 -5.15
C ARG A 59 8.40 5.41 -3.97
N THR A 60 7.85 5.77 -2.83
CA THR A 60 7.92 4.94 -1.61
C THR A 60 7.10 3.66 -1.75
N SER A 61 5.93 3.73 -2.40
CA SER A 61 5.11 2.55 -2.74
C SER A 61 5.86 1.59 -3.67
N THR A 62 6.56 2.14 -4.68
CA THR A 62 7.37 1.34 -5.62
C THR A 62 8.54 0.67 -4.90
N LEU A 63 9.25 1.40 -4.04
CA LEU A 63 10.36 0.85 -3.26
C LEU A 63 9.88 -0.24 -2.29
N LEU A 64 8.73 -0.02 -1.64
CA LEU A 64 8.12 -1.02 -0.75
C LEU A 64 7.79 -2.31 -1.52
N TYR A 65 7.14 -2.20 -2.67
CA TYR A 65 6.87 -3.33 -3.54
C TYR A 65 8.16 -4.08 -3.95
N CYS A 66 9.20 -3.35 -4.35
CA CYS A 66 10.49 -3.95 -4.69
C CYS A 66 11.11 -4.70 -3.49
N SER A 67 11.05 -4.14 -2.29
CA SER A 67 11.57 -4.77 -1.07
C SER A 67 10.82 -6.07 -0.75
N LEU A 68 9.49 -6.06 -0.86
CA LEU A 68 8.67 -7.25 -0.62
C LEU A 68 8.92 -8.35 -1.66
N ASN A 69 8.97 -7.98 -2.94
CA ASN A 69 9.23 -8.94 -4.01
C ASN A 69 10.65 -9.54 -3.92
N LEU A 70 11.66 -8.78 -3.47
CA LEU A 70 12.99 -9.33 -3.21
C LEU A 70 12.99 -10.32 -2.04
N THR A 71 12.26 -10.02 -0.97
CA THR A 71 12.12 -10.90 0.19
C THR A 71 11.46 -12.23 -0.21
N GLN A 72 10.39 -12.18 -1.01
CA GLN A 72 9.71 -13.36 -1.52
C GLN A 72 10.61 -14.22 -2.43
N GLN A 73 11.36 -13.59 -3.35
CA GLN A 73 12.29 -14.29 -4.22
C GLN A 73 13.45 -14.97 -3.47
N GLN A 74 13.85 -14.43 -2.33
CA GLN A 74 14.86 -15.06 -1.47
C GLN A 74 14.28 -16.29 -0.76
N ALA A 75 13.09 -16.19 -0.20
CA ALA A 75 12.39 -17.32 0.42
C ALA A 75 12.21 -18.50 -0.57
N ASP A 76 11.87 -18.22 -1.83
CA ASP A 76 11.77 -19.23 -2.89
C ASP A 76 13.10 -19.90 -3.23
N ARG A 77 14.23 -19.16 -3.16
CA ARG A 77 15.57 -19.70 -3.47
C ARG A 77 16.12 -20.59 -2.37
N ASP A 78 15.79 -20.30 -1.11
CA ASP A 78 16.30 -21.02 0.05
C ASP A 78 15.59 -22.37 0.28
N GLY A 79 14.67 -22.76 -0.62
CA GLY A 79 14.06 -24.10 -0.63
C GLY A 79 13.14 -24.37 0.57
N MET A 80 12.76 -23.34 1.32
CA MET A 80 11.74 -23.43 2.35
C MET A 80 10.37 -23.49 1.66
N MET A 81 9.91 -24.71 1.41
CA MET A 81 8.66 -24.98 0.73
C MET A 81 7.46 -24.57 1.60
N THR A 82 7.07 -23.30 1.59
CA THR A 82 5.66 -22.94 1.79
C THR A 82 5.04 -22.87 0.41
N SER A 83 4.47 -23.98 -0.03
CA SER A 83 3.50 -24.02 -1.12
C SER A 83 2.29 -23.16 -0.73
N SER A 84 2.44 -21.84 -0.82
CA SER A 84 1.36 -20.84 -0.80
C SER A 84 1.63 -19.75 -1.83
N GLY A 85 2.45 -20.04 -2.85
CA GLY A 85 2.33 -19.36 -4.13
C GLY A 85 0.88 -19.51 -4.57
N TRP A 86 0.19 -18.38 -4.73
CA TRP A 86 -1.24 -18.31 -4.99
C TRP A 86 -1.65 -19.35 -6.03
N PRO A 87 -2.73 -20.12 -5.81
CA PRO A 87 -3.23 -20.99 -6.86
C PRO A 87 -3.51 -20.13 -8.08
N GLU A 88 -2.97 -20.49 -9.26
CA GLU A 88 -3.26 -19.85 -10.55
C GLU A 88 -4.78 -19.66 -10.81
N ARG A 89 -5.62 -20.36 -10.04
CA ARG A 89 -7.08 -20.25 -10.00
C ARG A 89 -7.59 -18.87 -9.55
N ILE A 90 -6.89 -18.18 -8.64
CA ILE A 90 -7.32 -16.86 -8.14
C ILE A 90 -7.00 -15.76 -9.16
N LEU A 91 -5.85 -15.84 -9.84
CA LEU A 91 -5.52 -14.95 -10.96
C LEU A 91 -6.47 -15.14 -12.16
N ARG A 92 -6.96 -16.37 -12.39
CA ARG A 92 -7.95 -16.66 -13.45
C ARG A 92 -9.39 -16.32 -13.10
N SER A 93 -9.72 -16.13 -11.81
CA SER A 93 -11.07 -15.74 -11.38
C SER A 93 -11.28 -14.22 -11.32
N LEU A 94 -10.23 -13.41 -11.51
CA LEU A 94 -10.35 -11.96 -11.60
C LEU A 94 -10.86 -11.53 -12.99
N PRO A 95 -11.81 -10.58 -13.10
CA PRO A 95 -12.49 -10.22 -14.36
C PRO A 95 -11.57 -9.63 -15.46
N MET A 96 -10.29 -9.38 -15.14
CA MET A 96 -9.24 -8.87 -16.04
C MET A 96 -7.98 -9.78 -16.05
N GLY A 97 -8.07 -11.00 -15.52
CA GLY A 97 -6.92 -11.90 -15.33
C GLY A 97 -6.10 -12.21 -16.59
N ASN A 98 -6.76 -12.25 -17.76
CA ASN A 98 -6.08 -12.48 -19.04
C ASN A 98 -5.27 -11.27 -19.55
N TYR A 99 -5.63 -10.04 -19.17
CA TYR A 99 -4.87 -8.86 -19.56
C TYR A 99 -3.63 -8.68 -18.67
N ILE A 100 -3.76 -8.98 -17.37
CA ILE A 100 -2.72 -8.82 -16.37
C ILE A 100 -1.60 -9.86 -16.52
N ALA A 101 -1.91 -11.11 -16.90
CA ALA A 101 -0.90 -12.15 -17.12
C ALA A 101 0.17 -11.76 -18.17
N SER A 102 -0.18 -10.89 -19.12
CA SER A 102 0.75 -10.35 -20.13
C SER A 102 1.58 -9.18 -19.58
N SER A 103 1.01 -8.34 -18.71
CA SER A 103 1.69 -7.23 -18.04
C SER A 103 2.73 -7.73 -17.04
N VAL A 104 2.50 -8.85 -16.35
CA VAL A 104 3.48 -9.40 -15.38
C VAL A 104 4.77 -9.86 -16.10
N LYS A 105 4.66 -10.40 -17.32
CA LYS A 105 5.83 -10.80 -18.13
C LYS A 105 6.63 -9.58 -18.60
N GLY A 106 5.97 -8.50 -19.02
CA GLY A 106 6.60 -7.25 -19.45
C GLY A 106 7.21 -6.44 -18.29
N ILE A 107 6.54 -6.42 -17.13
CA ILE A 107 7.02 -5.73 -15.92
C ILE A 107 8.29 -6.41 -15.38
N SER A 108 8.44 -7.74 -15.51
CA SER A 108 9.68 -8.44 -15.12
C SER A 108 10.94 -7.94 -15.87
N ALA A 109 10.79 -7.45 -17.11
CA ALA A 109 11.88 -6.91 -17.90
C ALA A 109 12.27 -5.49 -17.46
N VAL A 110 11.28 -4.66 -17.09
CA VAL A 110 11.53 -3.33 -16.50
C VAL A 110 12.10 -3.46 -15.09
N ILE A 111 11.65 -4.43 -14.30
CA ILE A 111 12.22 -4.78 -12.98
C ILE A 111 13.69 -5.18 -13.09
N ARG A 112 14.11 -5.86 -14.17
CA ARG A 112 15.53 -6.19 -14.37
C ARG A 112 16.38 -4.97 -14.71
N TYR A 113 15.79 -3.97 -15.38
CA TYR A 113 16.46 -2.72 -15.74
C TYR A 113 16.51 -1.73 -14.56
N VAL A 114 15.40 -1.58 -13.82
CA VAL A 114 15.30 -0.76 -12.60
C VAL A 114 16.01 -1.43 -11.42
N GLY A 115 15.94 -2.75 -11.30
CA GLY A 115 16.72 -3.52 -10.32
C GLY A 115 18.22 -3.36 -10.55
N ASN A 116 18.68 -3.37 -11.81
CA ASN A 116 20.06 -3.00 -12.14
C ASN A 116 20.36 -1.53 -11.80
N ALA A 117 19.40 -0.62 -11.94
CA ALA A 117 19.54 0.79 -11.56
C ALA A 117 19.53 1.01 -10.04
N CYS A 118 18.81 0.20 -9.25
CA CYS A 118 18.84 0.18 -7.79
C CYS A 118 20.15 -0.45 -7.28
N THR A 119 20.74 -1.40 -8.01
CA THR A 119 22.11 -1.87 -7.74
C THR A 119 23.19 -0.89 -8.21
N ALA A 120 22.87 0.02 -9.15
CA ALA A 120 23.78 1.05 -9.65
C ALA A 120 23.68 2.39 -8.88
N SER A 121 22.52 2.71 -8.29
CA SER A 121 22.36 3.80 -7.32
C SER A 121 22.77 3.32 -5.93
N GLY A 122 24.07 3.16 -5.73
CA GLY A 122 24.83 3.42 -4.50
C GLY A 122 24.32 3.03 -3.10
N GLY A 123 23.28 2.22 -2.95
CA GLY A 123 22.58 2.03 -1.67
C GLY A 123 22.78 0.69 -0.97
N LEU A 124 23.42 -0.31 -1.60
CA LEU A 124 23.56 -1.64 -0.98
C LEU A 124 24.86 -2.41 -1.28
N THR A 125 25.90 -1.75 -1.78
CA THR A 125 27.20 -2.39 -2.03
C THR A 125 28.37 -1.55 -1.56
N GLN A 126 28.76 -1.76 -0.31
CA GLN A 126 30.17 -1.63 0.06
C GLN A 126 30.57 -2.75 1.03
N LEU A 127 30.66 -3.97 0.50
CA LEU A 127 31.54 -5.00 1.04
C LEU A 127 32.58 -5.33 -0.02
N ASN A 128 33.63 -4.50 -0.05
CA ASN A 128 34.87 -4.84 -0.71
C ASN A 128 35.62 -5.80 0.23
N GLY A 129 35.53 -7.10 -0.03
CA GLY A 129 36.25 -8.14 0.68
C GLY A 129 36.57 -9.26 -0.29
N GLY A 130 37.86 -9.39 -0.62
CA GLY A 130 38.37 -10.44 -1.51
C GLY A 130 37.94 -11.84 -1.06
N GLY A 131 37.69 -12.70 -2.05
CA GLY A 131 36.98 -13.95 -1.86
C GLY A 131 37.57 -14.87 -0.79
N ARG A 132 36.68 -15.48 -0.01
CA ARG A 132 36.70 -16.89 0.40
C ARG A 132 35.51 -17.21 1.33
N GLN A 133 34.82 -18.30 0.98
CA GLN A 133 33.92 -19.13 1.80
C GLN A 133 32.61 -18.47 2.26
N SER A 134 31.52 -18.77 1.52
CA SER A 134 30.13 -18.56 1.93
C SER A 134 29.84 -19.31 3.22
N SER A 135 29.52 -18.55 4.26
CA SER A 135 28.92 -19.06 5.48
C SER A 135 27.41 -18.84 5.42
N SER A 136 26.61 -19.75 5.98
CA SER A 136 25.14 -19.63 6.08
C SER A 136 24.68 -18.42 6.90
N HIS A 137 25.59 -17.78 7.63
CA HIS A 137 25.31 -16.67 8.53
C HIS A 137 25.14 -15.32 7.81
N ASP A 138 25.67 -15.20 6.59
CA ASP A 138 25.57 -13.98 5.79
C ASP A 138 24.25 -13.89 5.02
N ILE A 139 23.55 -15.01 4.80
CA ILE A 139 22.27 -15.06 4.06
C ILE A 139 21.12 -14.60 4.97
N ASP A 140 21.11 -15.06 6.22
CA ASP A 140 20.10 -14.72 7.24
C ASP A 140 20.05 -13.20 7.49
N GLY A 141 21.22 -12.55 7.56
CA GLY A 141 21.31 -11.10 7.72
C GLY A 141 20.71 -10.30 6.56
N VAL A 142 20.76 -10.82 5.33
CA VAL A 142 20.22 -10.09 4.15
C VAL A 142 18.69 -10.08 4.16
N ALA A 143 18.05 -11.20 4.53
CA ALA A 143 16.60 -11.28 4.64
C ALA A 143 16.08 -10.33 5.73
N ASP A 144 16.71 -10.34 6.90
CA ASP A 144 16.41 -9.42 8.01
C ASP A 144 16.56 -7.95 7.57
N HIS A 145 17.62 -7.62 6.82
CA HIS A 145 17.82 -6.26 6.32
C HIS A 145 16.73 -5.82 5.32
N LEU A 146 16.24 -6.73 4.47
CA LEU A 146 15.16 -6.44 3.52
C LEU A 146 13.80 -6.29 4.21
N GLU A 147 13.53 -7.10 5.25
CA GLU A 147 12.32 -6.96 6.05
C GLU A 147 12.32 -5.63 6.81
N LEU A 148 13.43 -5.27 7.46
CA LEU A 148 13.58 -3.97 8.13
C LEU A 148 13.45 -2.79 7.16
N ALA A 149 13.95 -2.93 5.93
CA ALA A 149 13.78 -1.93 4.89
C ALA A 149 12.30 -1.81 4.45
N ALA A 150 11.59 -2.93 4.30
CA ALA A 150 10.17 -2.95 3.98
C ALA A 150 9.33 -2.32 5.09
N GLU A 151 9.61 -2.63 6.36
CA GLU A 151 8.96 -2.01 7.51
C GLU A 151 9.14 -0.50 7.53
N LYS A 152 10.38 -0.03 7.34
CA LYS A 152 10.71 1.40 7.25
C LYS A 152 9.92 2.08 6.14
N LEU A 153 9.92 1.50 4.93
CA LEU A 153 9.23 2.07 3.77
C LEU A 153 7.72 2.09 3.98
N ALA A 154 7.13 1.07 4.61
CA ALA A 154 5.71 1.05 4.95
C ALA A 154 5.35 2.12 5.99
N GLN A 155 6.21 2.33 6.98
CA GLN A 155 6.05 3.40 7.96
C GLN A 155 6.15 4.80 7.32
N GLU A 156 7.13 5.01 6.44
CA GLU A 156 7.27 6.25 5.66
C GLU A 156 6.05 6.50 4.79
N LEU A 157 5.57 5.47 4.10
CA LEU A 157 4.38 5.57 3.25
C LEU A 157 3.14 5.95 4.07
N LEU A 158 2.96 5.38 5.27
CA LEU A 158 1.89 5.77 6.18
C LEU A 158 2.00 7.24 6.60
N TRP A 159 3.21 7.69 6.94
CA TRP A 159 3.43 9.11 7.27
C TRP A 159 3.14 10.02 6.08
N ILE A 160 3.62 9.69 4.86
CA ILE A 160 3.33 10.45 3.64
C ILE A 160 1.82 10.52 3.39
N THR A 161 1.10 9.40 3.57
CA THR A 161 -0.36 9.34 3.40
C THR A 161 -1.07 10.29 4.37
N GLY A 162 -0.65 10.32 5.64
CA GLY A 162 -1.17 11.27 6.64
C GLY A 162 -0.94 12.73 6.22
N ARG A 163 0.25 13.04 5.71
CA ARG A 163 0.56 14.37 5.16
C ARG A 163 -0.26 14.70 3.91
N MET A 164 -0.49 13.74 3.02
CA MET A 164 -1.36 13.96 1.85
C MET A 164 -2.78 14.33 2.26
N ARG A 165 -3.32 13.71 3.31
CA ARG A 165 -4.61 14.08 3.88
C ARG A 165 -4.59 15.49 4.47
N ASP A 166 -3.61 15.82 5.31
CA ASP A 166 -3.55 17.09 6.02
C ASP A 166 -3.35 18.30 5.07
N TYR A 167 -2.70 18.09 3.93
CA TYR A 167 -2.36 19.14 2.94
C TYR A 167 -3.17 19.09 1.63
N GLY A 168 -4.26 18.33 1.57
CA GLY A 168 -5.19 18.35 0.42
C GLY A 168 -4.69 17.65 -0.84
N ALA A 169 -3.85 16.63 -0.68
CA ALA A 169 -3.32 15.76 -1.74
C ALA A 169 -3.86 14.32 -1.65
N VAL A 170 -4.96 14.10 -0.91
CA VAL A 170 -5.52 12.76 -0.69
C VAL A 170 -6.07 12.12 -1.97
N GLU A 171 -6.53 12.94 -2.92
CA GLU A 171 -7.03 12.48 -4.22
C GLU A 171 -5.95 11.70 -4.99
N GLU A 172 -4.72 12.23 -5.07
CA GLU A 172 -3.61 11.49 -5.67
C GLU A 172 -3.26 10.21 -4.93
N ALA A 173 -3.39 10.20 -3.60
CA ALA A 173 -3.15 8.99 -2.81
C ALA A 173 -4.18 7.92 -3.17
N LEU A 174 -5.46 8.30 -3.25
CA LEU A 174 -6.56 7.40 -3.61
C LEU A 174 -6.40 6.83 -5.02
N GLU A 175 -6.08 7.68 -6.00
CA GLU A 175 -5.80 7.24 -7.36
C GLU A 175 -4.64 6.23 -7.38
N GLN A 176 -3.48 6.59 -6.83
CA GLN A 176 -2.30 5.72 -6.85
C GLN A 176 -2.53 4.41 -6.09
N TRP A 177 -3.20 4.46 -4.93
CA TRP A 177 -3.51 3.28 -4.12
C TRP A 177 -4.52 2.35 -4.80
N SER A 178 -5.49 2.91 -5.56
CA SER A 178 -6.50 2.13 -6.29
C SER A 178 -5.96 1.31 -7.46
N PHE A 179 -4.79 1.69 -7.99
CA PHE A 179 -4.14 1.00 -9.11
C PHE A 179 -2.88 0.22 -8.69
N SER A 180 -2.60 0.14 -7.38
CA SER A 180 -1.39 -0.50 -6.83
C SER A 180 -1.51 -2.02 -6.66
N SER A 181 -1.94 -2.72 -7.71
CA SER A 181 -2.21 -4.18 -7.65
C SER A 181 -0.98 -5.04 -7.34
N ALA A 182 0.19 -4.64 -7.84
CA ALA A 182 1.45 -5.33 -7.57
C ALA A 182 1.85 -5.24 -6.09
N LEU A 183 1.67 -4.07 -5.48
CA LEU A 183 1.92 -3.90 -4.05
C LEU A 183 0.87 -4.63 -3.21
N ALA A 184 -0.41 -4.57 -3.59
CA ALA A 184 -1.49 -5.25 -2.89
C ALA A 184 -1.26 -6.77 -2.83
N SER A 185 -0.91 -7.39 -3.96
CA SER A 185 -0.57 -8.82 -3.99
C SER A 185 0.66 -9.16 -3.14
N ALA A 186 1.76 -8.41 -3.26
CA ALA A 186 2.96 -8.63 -2.45
C ALA A 186 2.71 -8.42 -0.94
N SER A 187 1.76 -7.56 -0.56
CA SER A 187 1.45 -7.28 0.84
C SER A 187 0.84 -8.45 1.60
N LEU A 188 0.15 -9.36 0.91
CA LEU A 188 -0.51 -10.51 1.54
C LEU A 188 0.48 -11.55 2.10
N GLU A 189 1.70 -11.54 1.57
CA GLU A 189 2.81 -12.39 2.03
C GLU A 189 3.86 -11.62 2.85
N ALA A 190 3.65 -10.31 3.04
CA ALA A 190 4.53 -9.49 3.84
C ALA A 190 4.46 -9.85 5.33
N SER A 191 5.47 -9.44 6.10
CA SER A 191 5.45 -9.67 7.54
C SER A 191 4.28 -8.94 8.22
N PRO A 192 3.76 -9.45 9.36
CA PRO A 192 2.59 -8.88 10.03
C PRO A 192 2.75 -7.39 10.38
N ARG A 193 4.00 -6.94 10.63
CA ARG A 193 4.30 -5.53 10.91
C ARG A 193 4.12 -4.65 9.68
N VAL A 194 4.61 -5.08 8.52
CA VAL A 194 4.39 -4.39 7.24
C VAL A 194 2.92 -4.38 6.87
N GLN A 195 2.23 -5.52 6.99
CA GLN A 195 0.79 -5.62 6.76
C GLN A 195 0.01 -4.64 7.65
N GLY A 196 0.41 -4.49 8.91
CA GLY A 196 -0.20 -3.54 9.84
C GLY A 196 -0.11 -2.08 9.38
N PHE A 197 1.02 -1.65 8.82
CA PHE A 197 1.14 -0.31 8.24
C PHE A 197 0.27 -0.14 6.99
N ILE A 198 0.24 -1.15 6.11
CA ILE A 198 -0.56 -1.12 4.87
C ILE A 198 -2.06 -1.09 5.20
N ILE A 199 -2.52 -1.85 6.20
CA ILE A 199 -3.91 -1.76 6.69
C ILE A 199 -4.22 -0.36 7.20
N LYS A 200 -3.32 0.28 7.95
CA LYS A 200 -3.54 1.65 8.44
C LYS A 200 -3.63 2.67 7.30
N ILE A 201 -2.83 2.51 6.24
CA ILE A 201 -2.93 3.32 5.03
C ILE A 201 -4.29 3.11 4.38
N SER A 202 -4.69 1.86 4.14
CA SER A 202 -5.99 1.54 3.53
C SER A 202 -7.16 2.03 4.38
N ALA A 203 -7.13 1.86 5.69
CA ALA A 203 -8.13 2.36 6.64
C ALA A 203 -8.31 3.88 6.54
N LEU A 204 -7.21 4.63 6.50
CA LEU A 204 -7.23 6.08 6.33
C LEU A 204 -7.91 6.45 4.99
N LEU A 205 -7.53 5.78 3.91
CA LEU A 205 -8.06 6.05 2.57
C LEU A 205 -9.53 5.65 2.40
N PHE A 206 -9.99 4.57 3.04
CA PHE A 206 -11.40 4.22 3.09
C PHE A 206 -12.23 5.33 3.74
N GLY A 207 -11.74 5.90 4.85
CA GLY A 207 -12.41 7.01 5.53
C GLY A 207 -12.50 8.28 4.66
N GLU A 208 -11.45 8.58 3.88
CA GLU A 208 -11.41 9.77 3.03
C GLU A 208 -12.27 9.64 1.77
N LEU A 209 -12.50 8.44 1.23
CA LEU A 209 -13.39 8.22 0.08
C LEU A 209 -14.80 8.78 0.26
N MET A 210 -15.30 8.79 1.50
CA MET A 210 -16.67 9.19 1.85
C MET A 210 -16.74 10.51 2.63
N ARG A 211 -15.59 11.16 2.85
CA ARG A 211 -15.56 12.44 3.53
C ARG A 211 -16.07 13.50 2.56
N ASP A 212 -17.07 14.29 2.98
CA ASP A 212 -17.57 15.43 2.21
C ASP A 212 -16.44 16.47 2.08
N HIS A 213 -15.64 16.35 1.02
CA HIS A 213 -14.77 17.43 0.58
C HIS A 213 -15.70 18.55 0.10
N HIS A 214 -15.88 19.56 0.94
CA HIS A 214 -16.75 20.70 0.67
C HIS A 214 -16.62 21.17 -0.79
N GLN A 215 -17.76 21.17 -1.49
CA GLN A 215 -17.96 21.92 -2.73
C GLN A 215 -17.25 21.41 -3.99
N THR A 216 -17.32 20.12 -4.33
CA THR A 216 -17.14 19.73 -5.75
C THR A 216 -17.91 18.46 -6.07
N GLU A 217 -18.72 18.49 -7.13
CA GLU A 217 -19.37 17.32 -7.75
C GLU A 217 -18.32 16.37 -8.40
N ALA A 218 -17.29 16.00 -7.65
CA ALA A 218 -16.32 15.00 -8.05
C ALA A 218 -16.36 13.89 -7.00
N ALA A 219 -17.46 13.14 -6.99
CA ALA A 219 -17.42 11.81 -6.43
C ALA A 219 -16.27 11.06 -7.12
N TYR A 220 -15.33 10.51 -6.34
CA TYR A 220 -14.22 9.72 -6.88
C TYR A 220 -14.73 8.73 -7.94
N SER A 221 -13.95 8.53 -9.00
CA SER A 221 -14.35 7.66 -10.11
C SER A 221 -14.71 6.27 -9.60
N ARG A 222 -15.68 5.64 -10.27
CA ARG A 222 -16.11 4.27 -9.97
C ARG A 222 -14.92 3.31 -9.89
N GLU A 223 -13.96 3.47 -10.80
CA GLU A 223 -12.74 2.66 -10.89
C GLU A 223 -11.86 2.81 -9.64
N VAL A 224 -11.75 4.02 -9.08
CA VAL A 224 -10.97 4.27 -7.86
C VAL A 224 -11.64 3.58 -6.66
N LYS A 225 -12.96 3.74 -6.52
CA LYS A 225 -13.73 3.11 -5.42
C LYS A 225 -13.64 1.58 -5.47
N VAL A 226 -13.89 0.99 -6.64
CA VAL A 226 -13.81 -0.46 -6.83
C VAL A 226 -12.37 -0.95 -6.68
N GLY A 227 -11.39 -0.23 -7.22
CA GLY A 227 -9.97 -0.58 -7.14
C GLY A 227 -9.49 -0.63 -5.69
N ILE A 228 -9.80 0.37 -4.87
CA ILE A 228 -9.43 0.36 -3.46
C ILE A 228 -10.08 -0.81 -2.71
N LEU A 229 -11.39 -1.02 -2.88
CA LEU A 229 -12.08 -2.14 -2.23
C LEU A 229 -11.50 -3.49 -2.65
N MET A 230 -11.38 -3.74 -3.96
CA MET A 230 -10.96 -5.04 -4.48
C MET A 230 -9.50 -5.38 -4.18
N LEU A 231 -8.60 -4.39 -4.15
CA LEU A 231 -7.18 -4.63 -3.90
C LEU A 231 -6.86 -4.82 -2.43
N TRP A 232 -7.52 -4.06 -1.54
CA TRP A 232 -7.07 -3.95 -0.15
C TRP A 232 -7.96 -4.65 0.87
N LEU A 233 -9.19 -5.00 0.49
CA LEU A 233 -10.08 -5.80 1.34
C LEU A 233 -9.53 -7.21 1.64
N PRO A 234 -8.91 -7.94 0.69
CA PRO A 234 -8.33 -9.25 1.02
C PRO A 234 -7.27 -9.14 2.13
N LEU A 235 -6.43 -8.10 2.10
CA LEU A 235 -5.44 -7.87 3.16
C LEU A 235 -6.13 -7.62 4.52
N CYS A 236 -7.25 -6.91 4.51
CA CYS A 236 -8.03 -6.68 5.72
C CYS A 236 -8.55 -8.00 6.31
N CYS A 237 -8.99 -8.94 5.47
CA CYS A 237 -9.41 -10.26 5.89
C CYS A 237 -8.24 -11.08 6.49
N HIS A 238 -7.05 -11.08 5.90
CA HIS A 238 -6.01 -12.07 6.25
C HIS A 238 -4.92 -11.62 7.25
N ALA A 239 -4.67 -10.32 7.42
CA ALA A 239 -3.45 -9.83 8.08
C ALA A 239 -3.44 -9.83 9.63
N SER A 240 -4.53 -10.20 10.29
CA SER A 240 -4.62 -10.14 11.76
C SER A 240 -3.85 -11.24 12.51
N ASN A 241 -3.21 -12.17 11.80
CA ASN A 241 -2.75 -13.45 12.35
C ASN A 241 -1.38 -13.45 13.07
N GLY A 242 -0.72 -12.30 13.28
CA GLY A 242 0.70 -12.32 13.69
C GLY A 242 1.18 -11.30 14.74
N LEU A 243 0.32 -10.45 15.30
CA LEU A 243 0.73 -9.40 16.25
C LEU A 243 0.11 -9.60 17.63
N SER A 244 0.90 -9.37 18.69
CA SER A 244 0.45 -9.44 20.09
C SER A 244 -0.56 -8.34 20.47
N TYR A 245 -0.67 -7.31 19.64
CA TYR A 245 -1.58 -6.18 19.80
C TYR A 245 -2.36 -5.95 18.50
N PRO A 246 -3.61 -5.46 18.61
CA PRO A 246 -4.44 -5.23 17.43
C PRO A 246 -3.88 -4.09 16.58
N ILE A 247 -3.81 -4.29 15.26
CA ILE A 247 -3.34 -3.30 14.28
C ILE A 247 -4.19 -2.02 14.33
N LEU A 248 -5.51 -2.23 14.39
CA LEU A 248 -6.53 -1.21 14.55
C LEU A 248 -7.32 -1.49 15.84
N THR A 249 -7.62 -0.44 16.59
CA THR A 249 -8.54 -0.49 17.72
C THR A 249 -9.94 -0.92 17.27
N GLY A 250 -10.77 -1.42 18.20
CA GLY A 250 -12.14 -1.81 17.88
C GLY A 250 -12.98 -0.66 17.31
N LEU A 251 -12.75 0.57 17.77
CA LEU A 251 -13.43 1.75 17.25
C LEU A 251 -13.01 2.06 15.81
N GLU A 252 -11.70 2.07 15.52
CA GLU A 252 -11.18 2.29 14.16
C GLU A 252 -11.71 1.24 13.19
N LYS A 253 -11.78 -0.03 13.61
CA LYS A 253 -12.36 -1.12 12.80
C LYS A 253 -13.80 -0.84 12.39
N VAL A 254 -14.64 -0.41 13.33
CA VAL A 254 -16.06 -0.07 13.07
C VAL A 254 -16.19 1.16 12.17
N GLU A 255 -15.31 2.15 12.32
CA GLU A 255 -15.28 3.32 11.45
C GLU A 255 -14.91 2.96 10.01
N VAL A 256 -13.92 2.09 9.83
CA VAL A 256 -13.51 1.59 8.52
C VAL A 256 -14.62 0.74 7.89
N GLU A 257 -15.26 -0.15 8.64
CA GLU A 257 -16.42 -0.93 8.16
C GLU A 257 -17.57 -0.04 7.71
N ARG A 258 -17.87 1.02 8.48
CA ARG A 258 -18.88 2.01 8.11
C ARG A 258 -18.50 2.74 6.82
N ALA A 259 -17.23 3.14 6.68
CA ALA A 259 -16.74 3.77 5.47
C ALA A 259 -16.86 2.83 4.26
N MET A 260 -16.48 1.56 4.40
CA MET A 260 -16.66 0.53 3.37
C MET A 260 -18.15 0.35 3.00
N ASP A 261 -19.07 0.27 3.97
CA ASP A 261 -20.52 0.15 3.69
C ASP A 261 -21.04 1.33 2.86
N GLN A 262 -20.61 2.55 3.18
CA GLN A 262 -20.99 3.75 2.43
C GLN A 262 -20.41 3.73 1.01
N VAL A 263 -19.13 3.37 0.84
CA VAL A 263 -18.50 3.25 -0.48
C VAL A 263 -19.26 2.23 -1.32
N ILE A 264 -19.47 1.02 -0.79
CA ILE A 264 -20.16 -0.08 -1.48
C ILE A 264 -21.57 0.34 -1.88
N SER A 265 -22.31 0.97 -0.97
CA SER A 265 -23.68 1.43 -1.24
C SER A 265 -23.76 2.50 -2.34
N SER A 266 -22.68 3.26 -2.56
CA SER A 266 -22.59 4.25 -3.63
C SER A 266 -22.28 3.66 -5.01
N LEU A 267 -21.90 2.38 -5.08
CA LEU A 267 -21.55 1.71 -6.34
C LEU A 267 -22.79 1.19 -7.09
N PRO A 268 -22.72 1.05 -8.42
CA PRO A 268 -23.70 0.28 -9.19
C PRO A 268 -23.80 -1.18 -8.71
N GLN A 269 -24.98 -1.79 -8.86
CA GLN A 269 -25.23 -3.18 -8.44
C GLN A 269 -24.19 -4.23 -8.92
N PRO A 270 -23.72 -4.25 -10.19
CA PRO A 270 -22.73 -5.25 -10.60
C PRO A 270 -21.41 -5.14 -9.82
N ASP A 271 -21.02 -3.95 -9.38
CA ASP A 271 -19.81 -3.77 -8.59
C ASP A 271 -20.03 -4.12 -7.12
N GLN A 272 -21.22 -3.84 -6.59
CA GLN A 272 -21.59 -4.30 -5.25
C GLN A 272 -21.50 -5.82 -5.19
N GLU A 273 -22.07 -6.53 -6.17
CA GLU A 273 -22.00 -7.98 -6.28
C GLU A 273 -20.55 -8.48 -6.35
N LEU A 274 -19.72 -7.85 -7.19
CA LEU A 274 -18.31 -8.21 -7.34
C LEU A 274 -17.55 -8.08 -6.00
N VAL A 275 -17.67 -6.93 -5.33
CA VAL A 275 -16.98 -6.66 -4.06
C VAL A 275 -17.48 -7.60 -2.96
N LEU A 276 -18.80 -7.75 -2.82
CA LEU A 276 -19.40 -8.53 -1.74
C LEU A 276 -19.18 -10.03 -1.90
N THR A 277 -19.19 -10.54 -3.13
CA THR A 277 -18.89 -11.97 -3.40
C THR A 277 -17.41 -12.27 -3.12
N THR A 278 -16.51 -11.36 -3.51
CA THR A 278 -15.07 -11.50 -3.23
C THR A 278 -14.81 -11.45 -1.73
N TRP A 279 -15.36 -10.44 -1.05
CA TRP A 279 -15.29 -10.35 0.41
C TRP A 279 -15.82 -11.59 1.10
N PHE A 280 -16.98 -12.11 0.70
CA PHE A 280 -17.57 -13.28 1.34
C PHE A 280 -16.66 -14.51 1.21
N HIS A 281 -16.00 -14.68 0.05
CA HIS A 281 -15.02 -15.73 -0.14
C HIS A 281 -13.81 -15.58 0.79
N ASP A 282 -13.21 -14.38 0.85
CA ASP A 282 -12.02 -14.13 1.67
C ASP A 282 -12.34 -14.18 3.17
N PHE A 283 -13.51 -13.67 3.57
CA PHE A 283 -14.00 -13.70 4.95
C PHE A 283 -14.23 -15.13 5.45
N THR A 284 -14.81 -16.01 4.63
CA THR A 284 -15.07 -17.41 5.03
C THR A 284 -13.82 -18.29 5.06
N THR A 285 -12.76 -17.87 4.36
CA THR A 285 -11.48 -18.60 4.34
C THR A 285 -10.47 -18.05 5.36
N SER A 286 -10.67 -16.82 5.84
CA SER A 286 -9.85 -16.22 6.87
C SER A 286 -10.22 -16.72 8.28
N ALA A 287 -9.24 -16.67 9.19
CA ALA A 287 -9.45 -16.85 10.63
C ALA A 287 -9.94 -15.56 11.33
N SER A 288 -10.00 -14.45 10.62
CA SER A 288 -10.35 -13.12 11.13
C SER A 288 -11.84 -12.82 10.91
N ASP A 289 -12.54 -12.38 11.96
CA ASP A 289 -13.91 -11.87 11.85
C ASP A 289 -14.00 -10.41 11.36
N TRP A 290 -12.93 -9.87 10.76
CA TRP A 290 -12.85 -8.49 10.25
C TRP A 290 -12.38 -8.46 8.79
N PRO A 291 -12.94 -7.59 7.93
CA PRO A 291 -14.05 -6.64 8.17
C PRO A 291 -15.42 -7.31 8.10
N ASN A 292 -16.35 -6.91 8.96
CA ASN A 292 -17.74 -7.37 8.93
C ASN A 292 -18.59 -6.49 8.00
N LEU A 293 -18.83 -6.95 6.77
CA LEU A 293 -19.67 -6.28 5.78
C LEU A 293 -21.07 -6.91 5.63
N GLN A 294 -21.54 -7.62 6.67
CA GLN A 294 -22.84 -8.29 6.65
C GLN A 294 -24.00 -7.33 6.32
N VAL A 295 -23.96 -6.09 6.83
CA VAL A 295 -25.00 -5.08 6.56
C VAL A 295 -25.08 -4.75 5.06
N SER A 296 -23.94 -4.58 4.39
CA SER A 296 -23.87 -4.31 2.95
C SER A 296 -24.33 -5.53 2.15
N TYR A 297 -23.93 -6.72 2.58
CA TYR A 297 -24.32 -8.00 1.97
C TYR A 297 -25.83 -8.25 2.04
N ASP A 298 -26.42 -8.04 3.21
CA ASP A 298 -27.86 -8.17 3.41
C ASP A 298 -28.61 -7.16 2.55
N ARG A 299 -28.16 -5.90 2.52
CA ARG A 299 -28.77 -4.85 1.67
C ARG A 299 -28.76 -5.24 0.20
N TRP A 300 -27.63 -5.73 -0.31
CA TRP A 300 -27.51 -6.22 -1.69
C TRP A 300 -28.45 -7.41 -1.95
N CYS A 301 -28.51 -8.41 -1.06
CA CYS A 301 -29.42 -9.56 -1.17
C CYS A 301 -30.90 -9.13 -1.23
N HIS A 302 -31.30 -8.14 -0.43
CA HIS A 302 -32.66 -7.62 -0.47
C HIS A 302 -32.97 -6.87 -1.76
N CYS A 303 -31.99 -6.17 -2.32
CA CYS A 303 -32.13 -5.47 -3.60
C CYS A 303 -32.23 -6.44 -4.78
N THR A 304 -31.39 -7.48 -4.83
CA THR A 304 -31.40 -8.47 -5.93
C THR A 304 -32.66 -9.34 -5.92
N ARG A 305 -33.16 -9.73 -4.74
CA ARG A 305 -34.42 -10.49 -4.62
C ARG A 305 -35.67 -9.74 -5.07
N LYS A 306 -35.64 -8.40 -5.13
CA LYS A 306 -36.75 -7.57 -5.65
C LYS A 306 -36.72 -7.38 -7.17
N LEU A 307 -35.65 -7.83 -7.83
CA LEU A 307 -35.47 -7.74 -9.29
C LEU A 307 -35.86 -9.04 -10.01
N VAL A 308 -36.27 -10.08 -9.25
CA VAL A 308 -36.83 -11.35 -9.73
C VAL A 308 -38.35 -11.31 -9.56
#